data_AF-A0A6M1SSS8-F1
#
_entry.id   AF-A0A6M1SSS8-F1
#
_cell.length_a   1.000
_cell.length_b   1.000
_cell.length_c   1.000
_cell.angle_alpha   90.00
_cell.angle_beta   90.00
_cell.angle_gamma   90.00
#
_symmetry.space_group_name_H-M   'P 1'
#
loop_
_entity.id
_entity.type
_entity.pdbx_description
1 polymer ?
#
loop_
_entity_poly.entity_id
_entity_poly.type
_entity_poly.pdbx_seq_one_letter_code
_entity_poly.pdbx_strand_id
1 'polypeptide(L)'
;MSLDQTTDFVKHQTATRDAFLGGRLTLSQPRHGFRAGLDSVLLGAAAPAGTGRLLDLGAGVGTAGLVALSLGRAERADLLERDAATAALARDNVAGNGLEARARVIEADLTVADARRAAGWADNGYDGVIANPPFFAAGQGTLAPDLARADARHMETDALDLWGRCAAASARAGERRSSSIRRKG
;
A
#
# COMPACT_ATOMS: atom_id res chain seq x y z
N MET A 1 -16.24 35.97 23.33
CA MET A 1 -16.51 34.71 22.59
C MET A 1 -15.24 34.39 21.83
N SER A 2 -14.47 33.40 22.28
CA SER A 2 -13.17 33.01 21.71
C SER A 2 -13.40 32.29 20.38
N LEU A 3 -12.75 32.76 19.32
CA LEU A 3 -12.63 32.06 18.05
C LEU A 3 -11.33 31.24 18.09
N ASP A 4 -11.38 30.08 18.74
CA ASP A 4 -10.33 29.07 18.59
C ASP A 4 -10.63 28.26 17.32
N GLN A 5 -10.31 28.86 16.17
CA GLN A 5 -10.14 28.09 14.93
C GLN A 5 -8.73 27.55 14.93
N THR A 6 -8.58 26.29 15.33
CA THR A 6 -7.37 25.50 15.08
C THR A 6 -7.20 25.41 13.57
N THR A 7 -6.27 26.17 13.00
CA THR A 7 -5.91 26.08 11.60
C THR A 7 -5.19 24.73 11.42
N ASP A 8 -5.94 23.71 10.96
CA ASP A 8 -5.33 22.50 10.43
C ASP A 8 -4.47 22.91 9.23
N PHE A 9 -3.16 22.93 9.42
CA PHE A 9 -2.21 23.15 8.34
C PHE A 9 -2.27 21.97 7.37
N VAL A 10 -3.19 22.03 6.40
CA VAL A 10 -3.17 21.14 5.24
C VAL A 10 -1.85 21.40 4.52
N LYS A 11 -0.92 20.44 4.61
CA LYS A 11 0.32 20.46 3.81
C LYS A 11 -0.08 20.41 2.33
N HIS A 12 -0.17 21.56 1.68
CA HIS A 12 -0.32 21.64 0.23
C HIS A 12 0.97 21.13 -0.43
N GLN A 13 0.98 19.85 -0.78
CA GLN A 13 2.06 19.25 -1.55
C GLN A 13 1.86 19.61 -3.03
N THR A 14 2.88 20.20 -3.66
CA THR A 14 2.87 20.37 -5.12
C THR A 14 3.02 18.99 -5.77
N ALA A 15 1.99 18.55 -6.48
CA ALA A 15 2.04 17.29 -7.23
C ALA A 15 2.62 17.49 -8.63
N THR A 16 3.40 16.53 -9.11
CA THR A 16 3.82 16.40 -10.51
C THR A 16 3.20 15.15 -11.11
N ARG A 17 2.96 15.16 -12.42
CA ARG A 17 2.33 14.07 -13.15
C ARG A 17 3.29 13.49 -14.18
N ASP A 18 3.70 12.24 -13.98
CA ASP A 18 4.73 11.59 -14.80
C ASP A 18 4.20 10.32 -15.48
N ALA A 19 4.69 10.05 -16.70
CA ALA A 19 4.51 8.75 -17.34
C ALA A 19 5.32 7.68 -16.59
N PHE A 20 4.73 6.52 -16.38
CA PHE A 20 5.31 5.41 -15.62
C PHE A 20 5.06 4.08 -16.33
N LEU A 21 5.89 3.07 -16.03
CA LEU A 21 5.80 1.72 -16.62
C LEU A 21 5.74 1.77 -18.16
N GLY A 22 6.65 2.52 -18.78
CA GLY A 22 6.68 2.69 -20.25
C GLY A 22 5.46 3.40 -20.83
N GLY A 23 4.81 4.27 -20.05
CA GLY A 23 3.62 5.02 -20.47
C GLY A 23 2.29 4.27 -20.29
N ARG A 24 2.32 3.06 -19.73
CA ARG A 24 1.10 2.31 -19.39
C ARG A 24 0.33 2.91 -18.22
N LEU A 25 1.03 3.67 -17.37
CA LEU A 25 0.45 4.38 -16.26
C LEU A 25 0.89 5.84 -16.30
N THR A 26 0.06 6.73 -15.78
CA THR A 26 0.42 8.12 -15.47
C THR A 26 0.15 8.36 -13.99
N LEU A 27 1.16 8.86 -13.26
CA LEU A 27 1.08 9.01 -11.79
C LEU A 27 1.29 10.46 -11.37
N SER A 28 0.29 11.02 -10.70
CA SER A 28 0.35 12.21 -9.87
C SER A 28 1.01 11.85 -8.53
N GLN A 29 2.10 12.52 -8.19
CA GLN A 29 2.89 12.26 -6.99
C GLN A 29 3.42 13.56 -6.41
N PRO A 30 3.70 13.63 -5.10
CA PRO A 30 4.43 14.75 -4.54
C PRO A 30 5.74 15.02 -5.29
N ARG A 31 6.05 16.30 -5.49
CA ARG A 31 7.33 16.74 -6.07
C ARG A 31 8.52 16.34 -5.19
N HIS A 32 8.31 16.31 -3.88
CA HIS A 32 9.30 15.98 -2.87
C HIS A 32 8.78 14.86 -1.95
N GLY A 33 9.68 14.03 -1.43
CA GLY A 33 9.34 12.85 -0.64
C GLY A 33 9.44 11.55 -1.44
N PHE A 34 8.82 10.48 -0.94
CA PHE A 34 8.82 9.18 -1.62
C PHE A 34 8.09 9.29 -2.97
N ARG A 35 8.71 8.76 -4.03
CA ARG A 35 8.16 8.73 -5.39
C ARG A 35 8.17 7.32 -5.93
N ALA A 36 7.31 7.04 -6.91
CA ALA A 36 7.32 5.74 -7.57
C ALA A 36 8.69 5.43 -8.15
N GLY A 37 9.16 4.21 -7.92
CA GLY A 37 10.44 3.73 -8.41
C GLY A 37 10.38 2.26 -8.77
N LEU A 38 11.57 1.68 -8.95
CA LEU A 38 11.72 0.26 -9.29
C LEU A 38 11.04 -0.65 -8.26
N ASP A 39 11.13 -0.34 -6.97
CA ASP A 39 10.54 -1.16 -5.90
C ASP A 39 9.03 -1.31 -6.06
N SER A 40 8.32 -0.23 -6.45
CA SER A 40 6.88 -0.29 -6.71
C SER A 40 6.55 -1.16 -7.93
N VAL A 41 7.41 -1.16 -8.96
CA VAL A 41 7.25 -2.03 -10.13
C VAL A 41 7.46 -3.48 -9.73
N LEU A 42 8.54 -3.77 -9.02
CA LEU A 42 8.87 -5.12 -8.58
C LEU A 42 7.80 -5.69 -7.65
N LEU A 43 7.32 -4.89 -6.70
CA LEU A 43 6.28 -5.29 -5.77
C LEU A 43 4.96 -5.60 -6.49
N GLY A 44 4.51 -4.71 -7.39
CA GLY A 44 3.31 -4.95 -8.19
C GLY A 44 3.45 -6.16 -9.12
N ALA A 45 4.63 -6.38 -9.69
CA ALA A 45 4.91 -7.54 -10.55
C ALA A 45 5.02 -8.85 -9.76
N ALA A 46 5.39 -8.79 -8.48
CA ALA A 46 5.49 -9.95 -7.58
C ALA A 46 4.13 -10.46 -7.10
N ALA A 47 3.05 -9.71 -7.30
CA ALA A 47 1.70 -10.20 -7.00
C ALA A 47 1.43 -11.54 -7.74
N PRO A 48 0.91 -12.57 -7.05
CA PRO A 48 0.63 -13.86 -7.66
C PRO A 48 -0.27 -13.73 -8.90
N ALA A 49 0.06 -14.46 -9.96
CA ALA A 49 -0.79 -14.47 -11.16
C ALA A 49 -2.17 -15.07 -10.86
N GLY A 50 -3.23 -14.46 -11.40
CA GLY A 50 -4.60 -14.90 -11.13
C GLY A 50 -5.14 -14.46 -9.77
N THR A 51 -4.56 -13.44 -9.15
CA THR A 51 -5.11 -12.83 -7.93
C THR A 51 -6.49 -12.22 -8.26
N GLY A 52 -7.55 -12.64 -7.59
CA GLY A 52 -8.86 -12.02 -7.75
C GLY A 52 -8.91 -10.66 -7.06
N ARG A 53 -8.68 -10.65 -5.75
CA ARG A 53 -8.60 -9.43 -4.92
C ARG A 53 -7.23 -9.26 -4.28
N LEU A 54 -6.56 -8.17 -4.61
CA LEU A 54 -5.30 -7.74 -4.03
C LEU A 54 -5.53 -6.69 -2.94
N LEU A 55 -4.75 -6.75 -1.86
CA LEU A 55 -4.61 -5.65 -0.91
C LEU A 55 -3.20 -5.06 -1.01
N ASP A 56 -3.09 -3.75 -1.18
CA ASP A 56 -1.84 -2.99 -1.12
C ASP A 56 -1.79 -2.21 0.19
N LEU A 57 -0.97 -2.68 1.14
CA LEU A 57 -0.79 -2.06 2.45
C LEU A 57 0.24 -0.93 2.36
N GLY A 58 -0.14 0.27 2.78
CA GLY A 58 0.71 1.44 2.64
C GLY A 58 0.90 1.83 1.19
N ALA A 59 -0.21 1.91 0.45
CA ALA A 59 -0.23 2.06 -0.99
C ALA A 59 0.42 3.38 -1.47
N GLY A 60 0.57 4.38 -0.59
CA GLY A 60 1.03 5.70 -0.97
C GLY A 60 0.12 6.25 -2.08
N VAL A 61 0.71 6.69 -3.19
CA VAL A 61 -0.04 7.17 -4.36
C VAL A 61 -0.61 6.05 -5.24
N GLY A 62 -0.63 4.81 -4.75
CA GLY A 62 -1.24 3.63 -5.38
C GLY A 62 -0.35 2.85 -6.35
N THR A 63 0.93 3.21 -6.48
CA THR A 63 1.78 2.73 -7.58
C THR A 63 1.83 1.19 -7.71
N ALA A 64 2.09 0.46 -6.63
CA ALA A 64 2.31 -0.98 -6.71
C ALA A 64 1.02 -1.74 -7.07
N GLY A 65 -0.09 -1.41 -6.42
CA GLY A 65 -1.41 -1.93 -6.79
C GLY A 65 -1.80 -1.61 -8.24
N LEU A 66 -1.55 -0.38 -8.71
CA LEU A 66 -1.83 0.00 -10.10
C LEU A 66 -0.94 -0.76 -11.10
N VAL A 67 0.33 -0.99 -10.76
CA VAL A 67 1.22 -1.86 -11.57
C VAL A 67 0.64 -3.28 -11.64
N ALA A 68 0.23 -3.86 -10.51
CA ALA A 68 -0.35 -5.20 -10.49
C ALA A 68 -1.60 -5.31 -11.38
N LEU A 69 -2.48 -4.30 -11.35
CA LEU A 69 -3.67 -4.23 -12.21
C LEU A 69 -3.31 -4.09 -13.69
N SER A 70 -2.36 -3.22 -14.02
CA SER A 70 -1.92 -2.97 -15.41
C SER A 70 -1.13 -4.13 -16.02
N LEU A 71 -0.50 -4.97 -15.19
CA LEU A 71 0.16 -6.20 -15.61
C LEU A 71 -0.79 -7.42 -15.63
N GLY A 72 -2.06 -7.25 -15.26
CA GLY A 72 -3.04 -8.34 -15.20
C GLY A 72 -2.73 -9.37 -14.10
N ARG A 73 -1.97 -8.98 -13.06
CA ARG A 73 -1.70 -9.84 -11.91
C ARG A 73 -2.91 -9.98 -11.01
N ALA A 74 -3.68 -8.89 -10.88
CA ALA A 74 -4.89 -8.81 -10.09
C ALA A 74 -6.12 -8.36 -10.91
N GLU A 75 -7.30 -8.91 -10.60
CA GLU A 75 -8.56 -8.43 -11.17
C GLU A 75 -9.00 -7.12 -10.51
N ARG A 76 -8.95 -7.08 -9.17
CA ARG A 76 -9.25 -5.91 -8.34
C ARG A 76 -8.19 -5.66 -7.26
N ALA A 77 -8.06 -4.41 -6.83
CA ALA A 77 -7.16 -4.01 -5.75
C ALA A 77 -7.84 -3.04 -4.77
N ASP A 78 -7.66 -3.27 -3.48
CA ASP A 78 -7.90 -2.27 -2.44
C ASP A 78 -6.55 -1.66 -2.03
N LEU A 79 -6.47 -0.34 -2.04
CA LEU A 79 -5.25 0.45 -1.81
C LEU A 79 -5.37 1.16 -0.46
N LEU A 80 -4.69 0.66 0.56
CA LEU A 80 -4.75 1.22 1.91
C LEU A 80 -3.70 2.31 2.09
N GLU A 81 -4.14 3.52 2.41
CA GLU A 81 -3.26 4.63 2.78
C GLU A 81 -3.80 5.35 4.02
N ARG A 82 -2.92 5.78 4.93
CA ARG A 82 -3.30 6.49 6.15
C ARG A 82 -3.38 8.00 5.92
N ASP A 83 -2.47 8.55 5.13
CA ASP A 83 -2.39 10.00 4.88
C ASP A 83 -3.45 10.44 3.87
N ALA A 84 -4.40 11.28 4.31
CA ALA A 84 -5.53 11.72 3.49
C ALA A 84 -5.11 12.43 2.19
N ALA A 85 -4.04 13.24 2.23
CA ALA A 85 -3.54 13.94 1.05
C ALA A 85 -2.92 12.97 0.02
N THR A 86 -2.18 11.98 0.49
CA THR A 86 -1.60 10.92 -0.34
C THR A 86 -2.69 9.99 -0.89
N ALA A 87 -3.69 9.65 -0.07
CA ALA A 87 -4.86 8.89 -0.50
C ALA A 87 -5.66 9.63 -1.58
N ALA A 88 -5.78 10.95 -1.50
CA ALA A 88 -6.39 11.76 -2.56
C ALA A 88 -5.61 11.63 -3.89
N LEU A 89 -4.28 11.71 -3.86
CA LEU A 89 -3.45 11.47 -5.05
C LEU A 89 -3.60 10.03 -5.59
N ALA A 90 -3.74 9.04 -4.71
CA ALA A 90 -4.01 7.67 -5.13
C ALA A 90 -5.36 7.56 -5.87
N ARG A 91 -6.41 8.25 -5.38
CA ARG A 91 -7.72 8.30 -6.05
C ARG A 91 -7.61 8.98 -7.42
N ASP A 92 -6.87 10.08 -7.51
CA ASP A 92 -6.59 10.76 -8.78
C ASP A 92 -5.83 9.86 -9.76
N ASN A 93 -4.90 9.04 -9.26
CA ASN A 93 -4.17 8.08 -10.09
C ASN A 93 -5.05 6.93 -10.56
N VAL A 94 -5.91 6.40 -9.69
CA VAL A 94 -6.90 5.39 -10.08
C VAL A 94 -7.77 5.92 -11.22
N ALA A 95 -8.33 7.12 -11.05
CA ALA A 95 -9.19 7.74 -12.06
C ALA A 95 -8.43 8.12 -13.34
N GLY A 96 -7.26 8.73 -13.19
CA GLY A 96 -6.42 9.16 -14.31
C GLY A 96 -5.89 8.02 -15.18
N ASN A 97 -6.00 6.76 -14.73
CA ASN A 97 -5.65 5.56 -15.48
C ASN A 97 -6.86 4.70 -15.87
N GLY A 98 -8.09 5.15 -15.61
CA GLY A 98 -9.32 4.41 -15.94
C GLY A 98 -9.49 3.10 -15.16
N LEU A 99 -9.00 3.07 -13.91
CA LEU A 99 -8.98 1.87 -13.08
C LEU A 99 -10.02 1.91 -11.94
N GLU A 100 -10.97 2.84 -11.95
CA GLU A 100 -11.98 3.05 -10.89
C GLU A 100 -12.86 1.81 -10.65
N ALA A 101 -13.13 1.04 -11.71
CA ALA A 101 -13.91 -0.20 -11.61
C ALA A 101 -13.12 -1.36 -10.98
N ARG A 102 -11.79 -1.23 -10.91
CA ARG A 102 -10.85 -2.28 -10.48
C ARG A 102 -10.05 -1.91 -9.24
N ALA A 103 -9.96 -0.64 -8.89
CA ALA A 103 -9.20 -0.16 -7.74
C ALA A 103 -10.08 0.70 -6.83
N ARG A 104 -9.95 0.49 -5.53
CA ARG A 104 -10.59 1.29 -4.49
C ARG A 104 -9.55 1.75 -3.48
N VAL A 105 -9.55 3.03 -3.14
CA VAL A 105 -8.67 3.58 -2.09
C VAL A 105 -9.39 3.53 -0.75
N ILE A 106 -8.73 2.96 0.24
CA ILE A 106 -9.18 2.85 1.62
C ILE A 106 -8.31 3.77 2.47
N GLU A 107 -8.92 4.78 3.09
CA GLU A 107 -8.23 5.70 3.98
C GLU A 107 -8.36 5.19 5.41
N ALA A 108 -7.31 4.58 5.95
CA ALA A 108 -7.29 4.06 7.30
C ALA A 108 -5.87 3.85 7.84
N ASP A 109 -5.72 3.99 9.14
CA ASP A 109 -4.50 3.61 9.84
C ASP A 109 -4.45 2.08 10.04
N LEU A 110 -3.42 1.45 9.50
CA LEU A 110 -3.17 0.01 9.64
C LEU A 110 -3.07 -0.43 11.11
N THR A 111 -2.65 0.46 12.01
CA THR A 111 -2.46 0.17 13.44
C THR A 111 -3.76 0.22 14.25
N VAL A 112 -4.86 0.75 13.68
CA VAL A 112 -6.13 0.96 14.38
C VAL A 112 -7.20 0.00 13.87
N ALA A 113 -7.44 -1.08 14.61
CA ALA A 113 -8.32 -2.18 14.18
C ALA A 113 -9.73 -1.73 13.77
N ASP A 114 -10.34 -0.83 14.53
CA ASP A 114 -11.70 -0.36 14.28
C ASP A 114 -11.79 0.57 13.07
N ALA A 115 -10.77 1.39 12.84
CA ALA A 115 -10.69 2.24 11.65
C ALA A 115 -10.65 1.40 10.37
N ARG A 116 -9.93 0.28 10.38
CA ARG A 116 -9.89 -0.67 9.26
C ARG A 116 -11.29 -1.21 8.95
N ARG A 117 -11.99 -1.73 9.96
CA ARG A 117 -13.34 -2.30 9.79
C ARG A 117 -14.35 -1.25 9.30
N ALA A 118 -14.32 -0.06 9.89
CA ALA A 118 -15.18 1.05 9.49
C ALA A 118 -14.93 1.49 8.03
N ALA A 119 -13.68 1.42 7.57
CA ALA A 119 -13.30 1.75 6.19
C ALA A 119 -13.63 0.65 5.17
N GLY A 120 -14.35 -0.42 5.56
CA GLY A 120 -14.75 -1.51 4.67
C GLY A 120 -13.59 -2.42 4.29
N TRP A 121 -12.59 -2.55 5.16
CA TRP A 121 -11.58 -3.60 5.11
C TRP A 121 -12.22 -4.94 5.44
N ALA A 122 -11.99 -5.95 4.60
CA ALA A 122 -12.43 -7.32 4.87
C ALA A 122 -11.27 -8.18 5.40
N ASP A 123 -11.40 -8.67 6.63
CA ASP A 123 -10.52 -9.73 7.15
C ASP A 123 -10.70 -11.00 6.31
N ASN A 124 -9.61 -11.74 6.05
CA ASN A 124 -9.61 -12.94 5.21
C ASN A 124 -10.25 -12.74 3.81
N GLY A 125 -10.17 -11.53 3.25
CA GLY A 125 -10.90 -11.14 2.04
C GLY A 125 -10.08 -11.19 0.74
N TYR A 126 -8.76 -11.34 0.84
CA TYR A 126 -7.83 -11.08 -0.26
C TYR A 126 -7.06 -12.33 -0.69
N ASP A 127 -6.90 -12.51 -1.99
CA ASP A 127 -6.13 -13.62 -2.57
C ASP A 127 -4.62 -13.31 -2.59
N GLY A 128 -4.27 -12.02 -2.54
CA GLY A 128 -2.91 -11.55 -2.43
C GLY A 128 -2.83 -10.30 -1.56
N VAL A 129 -1.74 -10.17 -0.81
CA VAL A 129 -1.40 -8.96 -0.06
C VAL A 129 0.02 -8.56 -0.44
N ILE A 130 0.20 -7.30 -0.80
CA ILE A 130 1.51 -6.67 -0.98
C ILE A 130 1.66 -5.54 0.03
N ALA A 131 2.89 -5.26 0.41
CA ALA A 131 3.22 -4.17 1.32
C ALA A 131 4.60 -3.64 0.98
N ASN A 132 4.74 -2.32 0.93
CA ASN A 132 6.04 -1.67 0.99
C ASN A 132 6.05 -0.77 2.22
N PRO A 133 6.32 -1.29 3.42
CA PRO A 133 6.37 -0.44 4.60
C PRO A 133 7.44 0.65 4.39
N PRO A 134 7.26 1.83 5.00
CA PRO A 134 8.28 2.87 4.93
C PRO A 134 9.63 2.29 5.38
N PHE A 135 10.70 2.66 4.68
CA PHE A 135 12.05 2.15 4.99
C PHE A 135 12.36 2.37 6.48
N PHE A 136 12.32 1.28 7.25
CA PHE A 136 12.84 1.20 8.61
C PHE A 136 14.37 1.13 8.54
N ALA A 137 14.98 2.23 8.08
CA ALA A 137 16.41 2.31 7.87
C ALA A 137 17.09 2.64 9.20
N ALA A 138 17.48 1.60 9.93
CA ALA A 138 18.43 1.73 11.02
C ALA A 138 19.72 2.44 10.52
N GLY A 139 20.01 3.61 11.08
CA GLY A 139 21.39 4.11 11.20
C GLY A 139 22.01 4.86 10.02
N GLN A 140 21.26 5.45 9.09
CA GLN A 140 21.84 6.41 8.12
C GLN A 140 21.96 7.81 8.74
N GLY A 141 22.88 7.94 9.70
CA GLY A 141 23.23 9.20 10.35
C GLY A 141 24.25 8.95 11.45
N THR A 142 25.51 9.32 11.22
CA THR A 142 26.55 9.30 12.25
C THR A 142 26.14 10.25 13.37
N LEU A 143 25.83 9.75 14.58
CA LEU A 143 26.01 10.42 15.89
C LEU A 143 25.54 9.52 17.08
N ALA A 144 26.50 9.19 17.97
CA ALA A 144 26.42 8.77 19.40
C ALA A 144 25.67 7.46 19.84
N PRO A 145 26.09 6.80 20.96
CA PRO A 145 26.12 5.34 21.08
C PRO A 145 24.98 4.66 21.88
N ASP A 146 24.55 3.54 21.30
CA ASP A 146 24.02 2.27 21.85
C ASP A 146 22.71 2.15 22.63
N LEU A 147 22.19 3.17 23.33
CA LEU A 147 20.86 3.02 23.97
C LEU A 147 19.70 3.41 23.05
N ALA A 148 19.80 4.58 22.39
CA ALA A 148 18.80 5.02 21.42
C ALA A 148 18.66 4.07 20.21
N ARG A 149 19.71 3.30 19.90
CA ARG A 149 19.70 2.28 18.84
C ARG A 149 18.90 1.05 19.21
N ALA A 150 18.92 0.60 20.47
CA ALA A 150 18.16 -0.57 20.88
C ALA A 150 16.66 -0.27 20.83
N ASP A 151 16.24 0.86 21.38
CA ASP A 151 14.83 1.26 21.39
C ASP A 151 14.31 1.57 19.98
N ALA A 152 15.11 2.25 19.13
CA ALA A 152 14.76 2.46 17.73
C ALA A 152 14.61 1.13 16.97
N ARG A 153 15.54 0.17 17.16
CA ARG A 153 15.46 -1.17 16.53
C ARG A 153 14.26 -1.99 17.01
N HIS A 154 13.92 -1.91 18.30
CA HIS A 154 12.73 -2.59 18.85
C HIS A 154 11.44 -1.99 18.28
N MET A 155 11.32 -0.66 18.24
CA MET A 155 10.19 0.02 17.62
C MET A 155 10.04 -0.29 16.12
N GLU A 156 11.16 -0.39 15.40
CA GLU A 156 11.17 -0.81 13.97
C GLU A 156 10.72 -2.26 13.79
N THR A 157 11.15 -3.16 14.68
CA THR A 157 10.76 -4.58 14.66
C THR A 157 9.28 -4.74 14.99
N ASP A 158 8.79 -4.05 16.01
CA ASP A 158 7.38 -4.06 16.41
C ASP A 158 6.47 -3.52 15.28
N ALA A 159 6.94 -2.49 14.58
CA ALA A 159 6.26 -1.95 13.41
C ALA A 159 6.22 -2.97 12.27
N LEU A 160 7.35 -3.58 11.88
CA LEU A 160 7.38 -4.59 10.83
C LEU A 160 6.51 -5.82 11.18
N ASP A 161 6.55 -6.26 12.44
CA ASP A 161 5.72 -7.37 12.94
C ASP A 161 4.23 -7.04 12.90
N LEU A 162 3.85 -5.78 13.17
CA LEU A 162 2.48 -5.33 13.03
C LEU A 162 2.03 -5.41 11.57
N TRP A 163 2.85 -4.94 10.62
CA TRP A 163 2.54 -5.02 9.19
C TRP A 163 2.41 -6.48 8.74
N GLY A 164 3.32 -7.35 9.15
CA GLY A 164 3.27 -8.79 8.87
C GLY A 164 1.99 -9.44 9.42
N ARG A 165 1.61 -9.13 10.66
CA ARG A 165 0.36 -9.63 11.26
C ARG A 165 -0.88 -9.12 10.52
N CYS A 166 -0.90 -7.87 10.11
CA CYS A 166 -2.02 -7.30 9.35
C CYS A 166 -2.15 -7.94 7.97
N ALA A 167 -1.01 -8.17 7.29
CA ALA A 167 -1.00 -8.87 6.00
C ALA A 167 -1.53 -10.30 6.14
N ALA A 168 -1.06 -11.04 7.15
CA ALA A 168 -1.51 -12.40 7.43
C ALA A 168 -3.01 -12.48 7.75
N ALA A 169 -3.55 -11.54 8.55
CA ALA A 169 -4.97 -11.51 8.90
C ALA A 169 -5.90 -11.14 7.72
N SER A 170 -5.35 -10.50 6.69
CA SER A 170 -6.12 -10.04 5.52
C SER A 170 -6.17 -11.08 4.41
N ALA A 171 -5.12 -11.89 4.30
CA ALA A 171 -5.06 -12.96 3.32
C ALA A 171 -6.12 -14.03 3.60
N ARG A 172 -6.77 -14.56 2.56
CA ARG A 172 -7.63 -15.73 2.66
C ARG A 172 -6.82 -16.92 3.18
N ALA A 173 -7.42 -17.72 4.05
CA ALA A 173 -6.86 -19.01 4.44
C ALA A 173 -6.70 -19.87 3.17
N GLY A 174 -5.46 -20.31 2.88
CA GLY A 174 -5.17 -21.06 1.67
C GLY A 174 -5.90 -22.40 1.65
N GLU A 175 -6.88 -22.56 0.77
CA GLU A 175 -7.36 -23.89 0.42
C GLU A 175 -6.25 -24.64 -0.32
N ARG A 176 -5.78 -25.77 0.23
CA ARG A 176 -4.95 -26.72 -0.52
C ARG A 176 -5.76 -27.21 -1.71
N ARG A 177 -5.57 -26.61 -2.88
CA ARG A 177 -6.07 -27.17 -4.15
C ARG A 177 -5.16 -28.30 -4.56
N SER A 178 -5.45 -29.51 -4.10
CA SER A 178 -4.86 -30.75 -4.64
C SER A 178 -5.50 -31.03 -6.00
N SER A 179 -4.90 -30.54 -7.07
CA SER A 179 -5.29 -30.90 -8.44
C SER A 179 -4.74 -32.29 -8.77
N SER A 180 -5.58 -33.31 -8.57
CA SER A 180 -5.39 -34.65 -9.15
C SER A 180 -5.53 -34.56 -10.66
N ILE A 181 -4.41 -34.63 -11.39
CA ILE A 181 -4.41 -34.85 -12.84
C ILE A 181 -4.87 -36.29 -13.06
N ARG A 182 -6.13 -36.48 -13.45
CA ARG A 182 -6.56 -37.73 -14.08
C ARG A 182 -6.01 -37.73 -15.51
N ARG A 183 -5.00 -38.56 -15.78
CA ARG A 183 -4.61 -38.91 -17.14
C ARG A 183 -5.78 -39.65 -17.78
N LYS A 184 -6.36 -39.09 -18.86
CA LYS A 184 -7.22 -39.87 -19.76
C LYS A 184 -6.32 -40.81 -20.57
N GLY A 185 -6.65 -42.10 -20.55
CA GLY A 185 -6.10 -43.10 -21.46
C GLY A 185 -6.74 -43.03 -22.84
#